data_AF-Q12EX9-F1
#
_entry.id   AF-Q12EX9-F1
#
_cell.length_a   1.000
_cell.length_b   1.000
_cell.length_c   1.000
_cell.angle_alpha   90.00
_cell.angle_beta   90.00
_cell.angle_gamma   90.00
#
_symmetry.space_group_name_H-M   'P 1'
#
loop_
_entity.id
_entity.type
_entity.pdbx_description
1 polymer ?
#
loop_
_entity_poly.entity_id
_entity_poly.type
_entity_poly.pdbx_seq_one_letter_code
_entity_poly.pdbx_strand_id
1 'polypeptide(L)'
;MELDDPKLRDSKSPVTLGLLVKVAEMLTAKLKEQHEAFKVLSARLIEIEKQPFSYDGPHETGKVYDKGRFVTHDGSLWHCNYKTACRPGDGPAWTLAVKRGRDAK
;
A
#
# COMPACT_ATOMS: atom_id res chain seq x y z
N MET A 1 19.63 4.87 19.27
CA MET A 1 18.98 5.59 20.39
C MET A 1 19.27 4.77 21.62
N GLU A 2 20.44 4.99 22.23
CA GLU A 2 20.84 4.30 23.46
C GLU A 2 19.91 4.74 24.59
N LEU A 3 19.20 3.78 25.17
CA LEU A 3 18.24 3.98 26.26
C LEU A 3 18.92 3.98 27.64
N ASP A 4 20.25 4.05 27.68
CA ASP A 4 21.04 3.75 28.89
C ASP A 4 21.94 4.95 29.26
N ASP A 5 21.31 6.06 29.64
CA ASP A 5 22.01 7.24 30.16
C ASP A 5 22.38 7.02 31.65
N PRO A 6 23.68 7.00 32.02
CA PRO A 6 24.14 6.79 33.40
C PRO A 6 23.57 7.81 34.39
N LYS A 7 23.24 9.03 33.95
CA LYS A 7 22.68 10.08 34.81
C LYS A 7 21.26 9.75 35.27
N LEU A 8 20.55 8.91 34.52
CA LEU A 8 19.20 8.46 34.86
C LEU A 8 19.23 7.37 35.95
N ARG A 9 20.30 6.56 35.98
CA ARG A 9 20.49 5.49 36.98
C ARG A 9 20.78 6.02 38.38
N ASP A 10 21.53 7.11 38.49
CA ASP A 10 22.01 7.67 39.76
C ASP A 10 21.15 8.83 40.32
N SER A 11 19.98 9.08 39.73
CA SER A 11 19.07 10.14 40.16
C SER A 11 18.45 9.84 41.54
N LYS A 12 18.93 10.49 42.59
CA LYS A 12 18.42 10.40 43.98
C LYS A 12 17.11 11.16 44.25
N SER A 13 16.43 11.65 43.21
CA SER A 13 15.17 12.37 43.41
C SER A 13 14.06 11.38 43.80
N PRO A 14 13.33 11.61 44.92
CA PRO A 14 12.22 10.77 45.29
C PRO A 14 11.07 11.01 44.31
N VAL A 15 10.97 10.18 43.27
CA VAL A 15 9.80 10.14 42.40
C VAL A 15 8.67 9.50 43.20
N THR A 16 7.56 10.20 43.35
CA THR A 16 6.40 9.64 44.04
C THR A 16 5.78 8.52 43.21
N LEU A 17 5.35 7.44 43.87
CA LEU A 17 4.66 6.32 43.22
C LEU A 17 3.46 6.79 42.38
N GLY A 18 2.77 7.84 42.82
CA GLY A 18 1.67 8.47 42.08
C GLY A 18 2.09 9.13 40.76
N LEU A 19 3.30 9.69 40.66
CA LEU A 19 3.81 10.21 39.40
C LEU A 19 4.16 9.08 38.43
N LEU A 20 4.78 7.99 38.93
CA LEU A 20 5.07 6.80 38.12
C LEU A 20 3.80 6.17 37.55
N VAL A 21 2.76 6.02 38.38
CA VAL A 21 1.46 5.47 37.95
C VAL A 21 0.83 6.36 36.88
N LYS A 22 0.80 7.69 37.07
CA LYS A 22 0.29 8.61 36.04
C LYS A 22 1.05 8.52 34.72
N VAL A 23 2.38 8.45 34.77
CA VAL A 23 3.20 8.30 33.55
C VAL A 23 2.92 6.96 32.87
N ALA A 24 2.81 5.87 33.62
CA ALA A 24 2.47 4.57 33.08
C ALA A 24 1.07 4.56 32.43
N GLU A 25 0.07 5.18 33.07
CA GLU A 25 -1.28 5.36 32.50
C GLU A 25 -1.25 6.17 31.20
N MET A 26 -0.52 7.29 31.18
CA MET A 26 -0.37 8.14 29.99
C MET A 26 0.32 7.39 28.84
N LEU A 27 1.40 6.66 29.12
CA LEU A 27 2.10 5.85 28.12
C LEU A 27 1.20 4.73 27.59
N THR A 28 0.45 4.07 28.47
CA THR A 28 -0.48 3.01 28.07
C THR A 28 -1.61 3.55 27.18
N ALA A 29 -2.17 4.71 27.55
CA ALA A 29 -3.19 5.37 26.74
C ALA A 29 -2.62 5.76 25.37
N LYS A 30 -1.40 6.31 25.32
CA LYS A 30 -0.78 6.72 24.06
C LYS A 30 -0.44 5.53 23.16
N LEU A 31 0.06 4.43 23.74
CA LEU A 31 0.34 3.21 23.00
C LEU A 31 -0.94 2.59 22.41
N LYS A 32 -2.05 2.60 23.16
CA LYS A 32 -3.35 2.15 22.66
C LYS A 32 -3.84 3.00 21.49
N GLU A 33 -3.75 4.31 21.60
CA GLU A 33 -4.12 5.24 20.53
C GLU A 33 -3.31 4.97 19.25
N GLN A 34 -1.98 4.81 19.39
CA GLN A 34 -1.11 4.48 18.26
C GLN A 34 -1.42 3.11 17.67
N HIS A 35 -1.73 2.11 18.52
CA HIS A 35 -2.09 0.77 18.06
C HIS A 35 -3.35 0.78 17.19
N GLU A 36 -4.40 1.51 17.60
CA GLU A 36 -5.62 1.60 16.80
C GLU A 36 -5.38 2.32 15.48
N ALA A 37 -4.58 3.39 15.47
CA ALA A 37 -4.19 4.06 14.22
C ALA A 37 -3.41 3.12 13.28
N PHE A 38 -2.45 2.36 13.83
CA PHE A 38 -1.67 1.40 13.06
C PHE A 38 -2.53 0.25 12.52
N LYS A 39 -3.49 -0.23 13.31
CA LYS A 39 -4.42 -1.30 12.92
C LYS A 39 -5.31 -0.90 11.75
N VAL A 40 -5.82 0.33 11.74
CA VAL A 40 -6.59 0.85 10.60
C VAL A 40 -5.70 0.95 9.35
N LEU A 41 -4.47 1.43 9.50
CA LEU A 41 -3.56 1.58 8.38
C LEU A 41 -3.10 0.23 7.80
N SER A 42 -2.79 -0.74 8.67
CA SER A 42 -2.35 -2.07 8.25
C SER A 42 -3.47 -2.82 7.51
N ALA A 43 -4.72 -2.68 7.95
CA ALA A 43 -5.88 -3.23 7.24
C ALA A 43 -6.02 -2.64 5.82
N ARG A 44 -5.80 -1.33 5.67
CA ARG A 44 -5.83 -0.67 4.35
C ARG A 44 -4.68 -1.11 3.44
N LEU A 45 -3.50 -1.34 4.00
CA LEU A 45 -2.34 -1.81 3.26
C LEU A 45 -2.58 -3.22 2.70
N ILE A 46 -3.08 -4.14 3.53
CA ILE A 46 -3.45 -5.50 3.09
C ILE A 46 -4.45 -5.46 1.93
N GLU A 47 -5.43 -4.55 1.98
CA GLU A 47 -6.41 -4.44 0.89
C GLU A 47 -5.80 -3.93 -0.42
N ILE A 48 -4.92 -2.93 -0.35
CA ILE A 48 -4.22 -2.41 -1.53
C ILE A 48 -3.28 -3.47 -2.12
N GLU A 49 -2.56 -4.20 -1.26
CA GLU A 49 -1.63 -5.25 -1.69
C GLU A 49 -2.31 -6.44 -2.38
N LYS A 50 -3.61 -6.66 -2.17
CA LYS A 50 -4.37 -7.69 -2.91
C LYS A 50 -4.50 -7.41 -4.40
N GLN A 51 -4.37 -6.15 -4.84
CA GLN A 51 -4.56 -5.75 -6.23
C GLN A 51 -3.37 -4.93 -6.73
N PRO A 52 -2.18 -5.55 -6.88
CA PRO A 52 -1.02 -4.84 -7.39
C PRO A 52 -1.27 -4.46 -8.86
N PHE A 53 -0.88 -3.23 -9.22
CA PHE A 53 -0.76 -2.84 -10.61
C PHE A 53 0.29 -3.74 -11.29
N SER A 54 -0.11 -4.48 -12.32
CA SER A 54 0.77 -5.40 -13.02
C SER A 54 0.75 -5.14 -14.52
N TYR A 55 1.93 -4.84 -15.07
CA TYR A 55 2.12 -4.52 -16.48
C TYR A 55 2.83 -5.68 -17.19
N ASP A 56 2.18 -6.25 -18.20
CA ASP A 56 2.66 -7.43 -18.93
C ASP A 56 3.35 -7.08 -20.27
N GLY A 57 3.63 -5.80 -20.52
CA GLY A 57 4.28 -5.34 -21.76
C GLY A 57 3.31 -5.07 -22.92
N PRO A 58 3.82 -5.07 -24.17
CA PRO A 58 2.98 -5.03 -25.36
C PRO A 58 2.04 -6.23 -25.47
N HIS A 59 0.85 -6.04 -26.03
CA HIS A 59 -0.09 -7.12 -26.28
C HIS A 59 0.48 -8.11 -27.32
N GLU A 60 0.42 -9.40 -27.01
CA GLU A 60 0.85 -10.51 -27.84
C GLU A 60 -0.38 -11.32 -28.30
N THR A 61 -0.43 -11.64 -29.59
CA THR A 61 -1.56 -12.42 -30.14
C THR A 61 -1.50 -13.86 -29.64
N GLY A 62 -2.60 -14.36 -29.07
CA GLY A 62 -2.71 -15.74 -28.55
C GLY A 62 -2.29 -15.90 -27.08
N LYS A 63 -1.73 -14.88 -26.44
CA LYS A 63 -1.43 -14.88 -25.00
C LYS A 63 -2.70 -14.64 -24.19
N VAL A 64 -2.88 -15.43 -23.13
CA VAL A 64 -4.00 -15.27 -22.19
C VAL A 64 -3.56 -14.34 -21.07
N TYR A 65 -4.32 -13.27 -20.86
CA TYR A 65 -4.11 -12.29 -19.80
C TYR A 65 -5.15 -12.49 -18.70
N ASP A 66 -4.73 -12.44 -17.44
CA ASP A 66 -5.64 -12.46 -16.30
C ASP A 66 -6.24 -11.07 -16.02
N LYS A 67 -7.31 -11.03 -15.21
CA LYS A 67 -7.93 -9.78 -14.77
C LYS A 67 -6.94 -8.92 -13.98
N GLY A 68 -6.98 -7.60 -14.17
CA GLY A 68 -6.11 -6.64 -13.48
C GLY A 68 -4.78 -6.37 -14.19
N ARG A 69 -4.49 -7.12 -15.27
CA ARG A 69 -3.29 -6.90 -16.09
C ARG A 69 -3.42 -5.67 -16.96
N PHE A 70 -2.31 -4.97 -17.12
CA PHE A 70 -2.17 -3.85 -18.04
C PHE A 70 -1.25 -4.23 -19.19
N VAL A 71 -1.64 -3.84 -20.40
CA VAL A 71 -0.83 -4.05 -21.61
C VAL A 71 -0.82 -2.80 -22.47
N THR A 72 0.20 -2.66 -23.31
CA THR A 72 0.22 -1.63 -24.35
C THR A 72 -0.25 -2.21 -25.70
N HIS A 73 -1.15 -1.50 -26.36
CA HIS A 73 -1.62 -1.85 -27.70
C HIS A 73 -2.00 -0.58 -28.48
N ASP A 74 -1.52 -0.47 -29.71
CA ASP A 74 -1.69 0.72 -30.58
C ASP A 74 -1.30 2.04 -29.88
N GLY A 75 -0.16 2.02 -29.18
CA GLY A 75 0.36 3.18 -28.43
C GLY A 75 -0.46 3.59 -27.21
N SER A 76 -1.47 2.82 -26.83
CA SER A 76 -2.36 3.10 -25.70
C SER A 76 -2.20 2.05 -24.59
N LEU A 77 -2.47 2.44 -23.34
CA LEU A 77 -2.48 1.53 -22.20
C LEU A 77 -3.89 0.99 -21.97
N TRP A 78 -4.01 -0.32 -21.85
CA TRP A 78 -5.27 -1.02 -21.67
C TRP A 78 -5.28 -1.83 -20.38
N HIS A 79 -6.42 -1.87 -19.69
CA HIS A 79 -6.69 -2.68 -18.51
C HIS A 79 -7.55 -3.90 -18.88
N CYS A 80 -7.15 -5.08 -18.42
CA CYS A 80 -7.85 -6.34 -18.62
C CYS A 80 -8.94 -6.54 -17.54
N ASN A 81 -10.22 -6.49 -17.93
CA ASN A 81 -11.36 -6.61 -17.02
C ASN A 81 -11.69 -8.06 -16.63
N TYR A 82 -11.40 -9.01 -17.52
CA TYR A 82 -11.68 -10.43 -17.37
C TYR A 82 -10.58 -11.26 -18.04
N LYS A 83 -10.37 -12.50 -17.58
CA LYS A 83 -9.40 -13.39 -18.21
C LYS A 83 -9.72 -13.58 -19.71
N THR A 84 -8.79 -13.20 -20.59
CA THR A 84 -9.05 -13.18 -22.04
C THR A 84 -7.78 -13.37 -22.86
N ALA A 85 -7.94 -13.88 -24.08
CA ALA A 85 -6.93 -13.85 -25.15
C ALA A 85 -7.30 -12.87 -26.28
N CYS A 86 -8.45 -12.19 -26.16
CA CYS A 86 -8.90 -11.24 -27.16
C CYS A 86 -7.96 -10.03 -27.24
N ARG A 87 -7.92 -9.40 -28.40
CA ARG A 87 -7.15 -8.18 -28.63
C ARG A 87 -7.80 -6.97 -27.92
N PRO A 88 -7.02 -6.05 -27.34
CA PRO A 88 -7.53 -4.80 -26.81
C PRO A 88 -8.27 -3.97 -27.88
N GLY A 89 -9.49 -3.56 -27.57
CA GLY A 89 -10.38 -2.82 -28.49
C GLY A 89 -11.46 -3.66 -29.17
N ASP A 90 -11.34 -5.00 -29.19
CA ASP A 90 -12.30 -5.87 -29.89
C ASP A 90 -13.52 -6.28 -29.03
N GLY A 91 -13.62 -5.81 -27.79
CA GLY A 91 -14.74 -6.14 -26.92
C GLY A 91 -14.63 -5.63 -25.48
N PRO A 92 -15.53 -6.07 -24.57
CA PRO A 92 -15.63 -5.55 -23.20
C PRO A 92 -14.53 -6.06 -22.26
N ALA A 93 -13.69 -6.99 -22.73
CA ALA A 93 -12.62 -7.54 -21.93
C ALA A 93 -11.51 -6.53 -21.62
N TRP A 94 -11.43 -5.45 -22.39
CA TRP A 94 -10.41 -4.42 -22.24
C TRP A 94 -11.04 -3.04 -22.04
N THR A 95 -10.50 -2.29 -21.09
CA THR A 95 -10.82 -0.86 -20.89
C THR A 95 -9.60 -0.04 -21.25
N LEU A 96 -9.78 1.02 -22.04
CA LEU A 96 -8.73 1.98 -22.33
C LEU A 96 -8.40 2.76 -21.05
N ALA A 97 -7.18 2.59 -20.51
CA ALA A 97 -6.72 3.26 -19.30
C ALA A 97 -6.04 4.59 -19.61
N VAL A 98 -5.18 4.60 -20.63
CA VAL A 98 -4.49 5.82 -21.11
C VAL A 98 -4.50 5.80 -22.64
N LYS A 99 -5.05 6.86 -23.25
CA LYS A 99 -5.04 7.03 -24.70
C LYS A 99 -3.66 7.49 -25.15
N ARG A 100 -3.21 6.99 -26.31
CA ARG A 100 -1.97 7.45 -26.95
C ARG A 100 -1.91 8.97 -27.03
N GLY A 101 -0.75 9.54 -26.74
CA GLY A 101 -0.49 10.98 -26.86
C GLY A 101 -0.63 11.46 -28.30
N ARG A 102 -0.99 12.74 -28.49
CA ARG A 102 -1.14 13.38 -29.81
C ARG A 102 0.12 13.28 -30.68
N ASP A 103 1.29 13.20 -30.06
CA ASP A 103 2.60 13.25 -30.73
C ASP A 103 3.29 11.87 -30.84
N ALA A 104 2.55 10.77 -30.71
CA ALA A 104 3.09 9.44 -30.99
C ALA A 104 3.40 9.32 -32.49
N LYS A 105 4.66 9.63 -32.87
CA LYS A 105 5.25 9.39 -34.20
C LYS A 105 5.77 7.97 -34.32
#